data_AF-A0A6M3JJ85-F1
#
_entry.id   AF-A0A6M3JJ85-F1
#
_cell.length_a   1.000
_cell.length_b   1.000
_cell.length_c   1.000
_cell.angle_alpha   90.00
_cell.angle_beta   90.00
_cell.angle_gamma   90.00
#
_symmetry.space_group_name_H-M   'P 1'
#
loop_
_entity.id
_entity.type
_entity.pdbx_description
1 polymer ?
#
loop_
_entity_poly.entity_id
_entity_poly.type
_entity_poly.pdbx_seq_one_letter_code
_entity_poly.pdbx_strand_id
1 'polypeptide(L)'
;MTENQKKYEVAKKGPTAVEVVGQRIKALQSEGEIHFPPNYSPQNALRSAWLILQNTQDRNKKPALEVCTKASVYNALFDMVITGLNPEKKQGYFIVYGNQLAFQRSYFGSEALAKRVDPEIAEIVAEPVYEADDFEFEIVKGKKVVTKHKQT
;
A
#
# COMPACT_ATOMS: atom_id res chain seq x y z
N MET A 1 -49.11 19.25 0.08
CA MET A 1 -47.86 18.51 -0.24
C MET A 1 -47.56 17.64 0.96
N THR A 2 -47.65 16.32 0.80
CA THR A 2 -47.67 15.33 1.90
C THR A 2 -46.28 15.07 2.47
N GLU A 3 -46.22 14.75 3.77
CA GLU A 3 -45.04 14.52 4.61
C GLU A 3 -44.03 13.47 4.10
N ASN A 4 -44.33 12.75 3.01
CA ASN A 4 -43.48 11.69 2.45
C ASN A 4 -42.30 12.18 1.59
N GLN A 5 -42.21 13.48 1.27
CA GLN A 5 -41.09 14.00 0.47
C GLN A 5 -39.84 14.38 1.29
N LYS A 6 -39.91 14.37 2.64
CA LYS A 6 -38.75 14.69 3.51
C LYS A 6 -37.83 13.50 3.83
N LYS A 7 -38.10 12.29 3.32
CA LYS A 7 -37.35 11.06 3.66
C LYS A 7 -36.26 10.64 2.66
N TYR A 8 -36.01 11.42 1.60
CA TYR A 8 -34.98 11.13 0.59
C TYR A 8 -33.99 12.25 0.32
N GLU A 9 -33.79 13.16 1.28
CA GLU A 9 -32.54 13.92 1.31
C GLU A 9 -31.46 13.01 1.91
N VAL A 10 -30.82 12.22 1.05
CA VAL A 10 -29.50 11.66 1.35
C VAL A 10 -28.62 12.87 1.64
N ALA A 11 -28.41 13.18 2.92
CA ALA A 11 -27.49 14.23 3.33
C ALA A 11 -26.19 14.03 2.55
N LYS A 12 -25.81 15.03 1.75
CA LYS A 12 -24.55 15.03 0.98
C LYS A 12 -23.41 14.89 1.98
N LYS A 13 -23.00 13.65 2.28
CA LYS A 13 -21.75 13.34 2.96
C LYS A 13 -20.67 14.01 2.12
N GLY A 14 -19.87 14.89 2.72
CA GLY A 14 -18.74 15.51 2.05
C GLY A 14 -17.82 14.46 1.40
N PRO A 15 -16.91 14.88 0.50
CA PRO A 15 -16.12 13.95 -0.30
C PRO A 15 -15.36 12.97 0.61
N THR A 16 -15.40 11.70 0.23
CA THR A 16 -14.67 10.61 0.87
C THR A 16 -13.16 10.82 0.70
N ALA A 17 -12.37 10.16 1.56
CA ALA A 17 -10.91 10.15 1.44
C ALA A 17 -10.42 9.74 0.05
N VAL A 18 -11.09 8.76 -0.53
CA VAL A 18 -10.82 8.22 -1.86
C VAL A 18 -11.05 9.26 -2.95
N GLU A 19 -12.13 10.03 -2.86
CA GLU A 19 -12.43 11.08 -3.84
C GLU A 19 -11.42 12.22 -3.76
N VAL A 20 -11.07 12.66 -2.55
CA VAL A 20 -10.07 13.73 -2.34
C VAL A 20 -8.71 13.31 -2.88
N VAL A 21 -8.22 12.14 -2.48
CA VAL A 21 -6.92 11.62 -2.97
C VAL A 21 -6.98 11.37 -4.48
N GLY A 22 -8.07 10.80 -4.99
CA GLY A 22 -8.25 10.56 -6.42
C GLY A 22 -8.23 11.83 -7.26
N GLN A 23 -8.82 12.94 -6.77
CA GLN A 23 -8.75 14.24 -7.42
C GLN A 23 -7.33 14.80 -7.40
N ARG A 24 -6.63 14.72 -6.25
CA ARG A 24 -5.23 15.19 -6.14
C ARG A 24 -4.31 14.43 -7.08
N ILE A 25 -4.44 13.10 -7.16
CA ILE A 25 -3.63 12.27 -8.05
C ILE A 25 -3.91 12.62 -9.53
N LYS A 26 -5.17 12.84 -9.90
CA LYS A 26 -5.51 13.27 -11.27
C LYS A 26 -4.88 14.61 -11.62
N ALA A 27 -4.90 15.58 -10.71
CA ALA A 27 -4.26 16.88 -10.92
C ALA A 27 -2.75 16.72 -11.19
N LEU A 28 -2.04 15.99 -10.31
CA LEU A 28 -0.62 15.71 -10.47
C LEU A 28 -0.29 15.00 -11.79
N GLN A 29 -1.14 14.06 -12.23
CA GLN A 29 -0.97 13.38 -13.52
C GLN A 29 -1.17 14.34 -14.69
N SER A 30 -2.18 15.23 -14.63
CA SER A 30 -2.42 16.22 -15.70
C SER A 30 -1.34 17.29 -15.79
N GLU A 31 -0.69 17.60 -14.67
CA GLU A 31 0.42 18.54 -14.56
C GLU A 31 1.77 17.91 -14.96
N GLY A 32 1.81 16.59 -15.14
CA GLY A 32 3.05 15.84 -15.43
C GLY A 32 3.98 15.70 -14.22
N GLU A 33 3.50 15.97 -13.01
CA GLU A 33 4.28 15.83 -11.77
C GLU A 33 4.42 14.37 -11.32
N ILE A 34 3.53 13.49 -11.77
CA ILE A 34 3.59 12.06 -11.46
C ILE A 34 3.28 11.19 -12.68
N HIS A 35 4.07 10.13 -12.83
CA HIS A 35 3.89 9.11 -13.85
C HIS A 35 3.71 7.75 -13.19
N PHE A 36 2.73 6.98 -13.69
CA PHE A 36 2.48 5.63 -13.23
C PHE A 36 2.88 4.60 -14.27
N PRO A 37 3.23 3.38 -13.84
CA PRO A 37 3.47 2.26 -14.75
C PRO A 37 2.25 2.00 -15.65
N PRO A 38 2.45 1.55 -16.91
CA PRO A 38 1.35 1.27 -17.83
C PRO A 38 0.32 0.26 -17.31
N ASN A 39 0.74 -0.65 -16.43
CA ASN A 39 -0.10 -1.70 -15.84
C ASN A 39 -0.67 -1.34 -14.45
N TYR A 40 -0.57 -0.08 -14.03
CA TYR A 40 -1.10 0.39 -12.76
C TYR A 40 -2.26 1.38 -12.97
N SER A 41 -3.41 1.09 -12.33
CA SER A 41 -4.57 1.98 -12.33
C SER A 41 -4.76 2.60 -10.94
N PRO A 42 -4.44 3.90 -10.76
CA PRO A 42 -4.63 4.60 -9.49
C PRO A 42 -6.08 4.54 -8.98
N GLN A 43 -7.05 4.68 -9.88
CA GLN A 43 -8.46 4.68 -9.52
C GLN A 43 -8.94 3.32 -9.04
N ASN A 44 -8.47 2.23 -9.67
CA ASN A 44 -8.79 0.88 -9.20
C ASN A 44 -8.11 0.58 -7.87
N ALA A 45 -6.83 0.94 -7.72
CA ALA A 45 -6.11 0.77 -6.45
C ALA A 45 -6.80 1.49 -5.29
N LEU A 46 -7.26 2.73 -5.51
CA LEU A 46 -8.02 3.50 -4.51
C LEU A 46 -9.37 2.86 -4.15
N ARG A 47 -10.10 2.29 -5.12
CA ARG A 47 -11.35 1.57 -4.85
C ARG A 47 -11.10 0.30 -4.05
N SER A 48 -10.10 -0.51 -4.42
CA SER A 48 -9.73 -1.72 -3.68
C SER A 48 -9.28 -1.37 -2.26
N ALA A 49 -8.50 -0.29 -2.09
CA ALA A 49 -8.11 0.21 -0.77
C ALA A 49 -9.32 0.60 0.10
N TRP A 50 -10.32 1.26 -0.46
CA TRP A 50 -11.53 1.63 0.26
C TRP A 50 -12.29 0.41 0.81
N LEU A 51 -12.43 -0.64 0.00
CA LEU A 51 -13.08 -1.88 0.41
C LEU A 51 -12.32 -2.57 1.57
N ILE A 52 -10.99 -2.53 1.54
CA ILE A 52 -10.15 -3.07 2.61
C ILE A 52 -10.26 -2.22 3.88
N LEU A 53 -10.29 -0.89 3.75
CA LEU A 53 -10.39 0.04 4.89
C LEU A 53 -11.68 -0.10 5.68
N GLN A 54 -12.79 -0.45 5.03
CA GLN A 54 -14.06 -0.72 5.72
C GLN A 54 -13.94 -1.87 6.73
N ASN A 55 -13.02 -2.80 6.52
CA ASN A 55 -12.78 -3.96 7.38
C ASN A 55 -11.49 -3.84 8.20
N THR A 56 -10.73 -2.75 8.06
CA THR A 56 -9.48 -2.54 8.80
C THR A 56 -9.81 -2.10 10.22
N GLN A 57 -9.15 -2.71 11.21
CA GLN A 57 -9.42 -2.47 12.63
C GLN A 57 -8.14 -2.18 13.40
N ASP A 58 -8.26 -1.49 14.52
CA ASP A 58 -7.19 -1.36 15.51
C ASP A 58 -7.02 -2.64 16.33
N ARG A 59 -6.02 -2.65 17.24
CA ARG A 59 -5.77 -3.78 18.15
C ARG A 59 -6.96 -4.12 19.06
N ASN A 60 -7.87 -3.16 19.29
CA ASN A 60 -9.07 -3.33 20.10
C ASN A 60 -10.31 -3.68 19.27
N LYS A 61 -10.13 -4.07 17.99
CA LYS A 61 -11.19 -4.40 17.03
C LYS A 61 -12.13 -3.23 16.69
N LYS A 62 -11.69 -1.99 16.91
CA LYS A 62 -12.43 -0.79 16.51
C LYS A 62 -12.14 -0.46 15.04
N PRO A 63 -13.15 -0.07 14.25
CA PRO A 63 -12.96 0.29 12.85
C PRO A 63 -11.94 1.42 12.67
N ALA A 64 -11.01 1.26 11.73
CA ALA A 64 -9.95 2.23 11.45
C ALA A 64 -10.51 3.62 11.08
N LEU A 65 -11.62 3.65 10.33
CA LEU A 65 -12.28 4.90 9.91
C LEU A 65 -12.96 5.66 11.07
N GLU A 66 -13.13 5.03 12.23
CA GLU A 66 -13.66 5.67 13.45
C GLU A 66 -12.54 6.20 14.35
N VAL A 67 -11.42 5.47 14.45
CA VAL A 67 -10.33 5.81 15.39
C VAL A 67 -9.26 6.72 14.78
N CYS A 68 -9.04 6.63 13.46
CA CYS A 68 -7.98 7.37 12.80
C CYS A 68 -8.40 8.77 12.38
N THR A 69 -7.45 9.71 12.40
CA THR A 69 -7.68 11.06 11.88
C THR A 69 -7.88 11.04 10.35
N LYS A 70 -8.74 11.92 9.83
CA LYS A 70 -8.95 12.06 8.37
C LYS A 70 -7.65 12.29 7.60
N ALA A 71 -6.77 13.13 8.15
CA ALA A 71 -5.47 13.43 7.56
C ALA A 71 -4.59 12.18 7.41
N SER A 72 -4.55 11.32 8.43
CA SER A 72 -3.79 10.06 8.35
C SER A 72 -4.35 9.10 7.30
N VAL A 73 -5.68 9.04 7.13
CA VAL A 73 -6.32 8.23 6.09
C VAL A 73 -5.96 8.76 4.69
N TYR A 74 -5.95 10.07 4.51
CA TYR A 74 -5.56 10.70 3.25
C TYR A 74 -4.11 10.40 2.91
N ASN A 75 -3.19 10.58 3.87
CA ASN A 75 -1.77 10.32 3.67
C ASN A 75 -1.52 8.85 3.35
N ALA A 76 -2.11 7.91 4.09
CA ALA A 76 -1.94 6.48 3.82
C ALA A 76 -2.43 6.07 2.42
N LEU A 77 -3.58 6.59 1.98
CA LEU A 77 -4.09 6.35 0.62
C LEU A 77 -3.19 7.01 -0.43
N PHE A 78 -2.69 8.21 -0.17
CA PHE A 78 -1.78 8.91 -1.07
C PHE A 78 -0.45 8.15 -1.21
N ASP A 79 0.17 7.75 -0.10
CA ASP A 79 1.42 6.97 -0.05
C ASP A 79 1.32 5.66 -0.84
N MET A 80 0.19 4.95 -0.70
CA MET A 80 -0.11 3.76 -1.49
C MET A 80 -0.14 4.08 -2.99
N VAL A 81 -0.85 5.15 -3.37
CA VAL A 81 -1.04 5.46 -4.78
C VAL A 81 0.25 5.91 -5.43
N ILE A 82 1.00 6.83 -4.81
CA ILE A 82 2.23 7.38 -5.38
C ILE A 82 3.31 6.31 -5.56
N THR A 83 3.35 5.31 -4.68
CA THR A 83 4.27 4.17 -4.83
C THR A 83 3.81 3.18 -5.91
N GLY A 84 2.62 3.35 -6.46
CA GLY A 84 2.07 2.48 -7.49
C GLY A 84 1.79 1.07 -6.98
N LEU A 85 1.37 0.94 -5.71
CA LEU A 85 1.11 -0.33 -5.05
C LEU A 85 -0.40 -0.58 -4.92
N ASN A 86 -0.80 -1.86 -4.98
CA ASN A 86 -2.17 -2.28 -4.84
C ASN A 86 -2.33 -3.25 -3.64
N PRO A 87 -3.11 -2.88 -2.60
CA PRO A 87 -3.32 -3.71 -1.41
C PRO A 87 -4.08 -5.02 -1.73
N GLU A 88 -4.89 -5.06 -2.78
CA GLU A 88 -5.56 -6.29 -3.24
C GLU A 88 -4.55 -7.36 -3.70
N LYS A 89 -3.43 -6.91 -4.28
CA LYS A 89 -2.29 -7.76 -4.66
C LYS A 89 -1.36 -8.04 -3.48
N LYS A 90 -1.79 -7.76 -2.25
CA LYS A 90 -0.99 -7.85 -1.02
C LYS A 90 0.29 -7.04 -1.06
N GLN A 91 0.39 -5.99 -1.89
CA GLN A 91 1.61 -5.19 -2.05
C GLN A 91 1.84 -4.20 -0.88
N GLY A 92 0.84 -4.02 -0.04
CA GLY A 92 0.97 -3.31 1.22
C GLY A 92 -0.29 -3.45 2.05
N TYR A 93 -0.21 -2.97 3.28
CA TYR A 93 -1.24 -3.13 4.30
C TYR A 93 -1.53 -1.81 4.98
N PHE A 94 -2.81 -1.57 5.29
CA PHE A 94 -3.21 -0.47 6.15
C PHE A 94 -3.15 -0.92 7.60
N ILE A 95 -2.37 -0.22 8.42
CA ILE A 95 -2.14 -0.56 9.82
C ILE A 95 -2.47 0.66 10.68
N VAL A 96 -3.20 0.42 11.77
CA VAL A 96 -3.57 1.45 12.74
C VAL A 96 -2.52 1.55 13.85
N TYR A 97 -2.01 2.77 14.05
CA TYR A 97 -1.11 3.15 15.13
C TYR A 97 -1.76 4.26 15.97
N GLY A 98 -2.48 3.89 17.03
CA GLY A 98 -3.23 4.85 17.83
C GLY A 98 -4.34 5.50 17.00
N ASN A 99 -4.22 6.80 16.73
CA ASN A 99 -5.14 7.55 15.86
C ASN A 99 -4.59 7.81 14.44
N GLN A 100 -3.52 7.11 14.05
CA GLN A 100 -2.90 7.23 12.75
C GLN A 100 -3.12 5.97 11.93
N LEU A 101 -3.60 6.11 10.70
CA LEU A 101 -3.54 5.07 9.69
C LEU A 101 -2.24 5.21 8.91
N ALA A 102 -1.50 4.11 8.73
CA ALA A 102 -0.31 4.06 7.88
C ALA A 102 -0.47 3.00 6.80
N PHE A 103 0.02 3.28 5.60
CA PHE A 103 0.19 2.25 4.56
C PHE A 103 1.62 1.72 4.61
N GLN A 104 1.77 0.43 4.88
CA GLN A 104 3.07 -0.23 4.96
C GLN A 104 3.27 -1.15 3.77
N ARG A 105 4.40 -0.97 3.08
CA ARG A 105 4.82 -1.83 1.99
C ARG A 105 5.07 -3.25 2.51
N SER A 106 4.58 -4.24 1.77
CA SER A 106 4.83 -5.66 2.07
C SER A 106 6.08 -6.17 1.34
N TYR A 107 6.41 -7.44 1.55
CA TYR A 107 7.37 -8.16 0.71
C TYR A 107 6.97 -8.10 -0.78
N PHE A 108 5.72 -8.47 -1.12
CA PHE A 108 5.22 -8.44 -2.50
C PHE A 108 5.24 -7.03 -3.10
N GLY A 109 5.06 -6.00 -2.28
CA GLY A 109 5.24 -4.62 -2.73
C GLY A 109 6.69 -4.29 -3.04
N SER A 110 7.62 -4.77 -2.22
CA SER A 110 9.05 -4.58 -2.45
C SER A 110 9.51 -5.33 -3.71
N GLU A 111 9.05 -6.56 -3.91
CA GLU A 111 9.27 -7.33 -5.14
C GLU A 111 8.72 -6.60 -6.37
N ALA A 112 7.47 -6.12 -6.31
CA ALA A 112 6.84 -5.41 -7.41
C ALA A 112 7.55 -4.11 -7.78
N LEU A 113 8.13 -3.40 -6.79
CA LEU A 113 8.95 -2.21 -7.06
C LEU A 113 10.30 -2.59 -7.65
N ALA A 114 10.97 -3.61 -7.12
CA ALA A 114 12.26 -4.07 -7.62
C ALA A 114 12.16 -4.47 -9.11
N LYS A 115 11.20 -5.34 -9.45
CA LYS A 115 10.95 -5.79 -10.84
C LYS A 115 10.54 -4.67 -11.79
N ARG A 116 10.04 -3.55 -11.26
CA ARG A 116 9.67 -2.37 -12.05
C ARG A 116 10.88 -1.49 -12.34
N VAL A 117 11.81 -1.40 -11.40
CA VAL A 117 13.06 -0.63 -11.55
C VAL A 117 14.04 -1.38 -12.44
N ASP A 118 14.15 -2.68 -12.25
CA ASP A 118 15.04 -3.55 -13.00
C ASP A 118 14.27 -4.73 -13.60
N PRO A 119 14.05 -4.74 -14.94
CA PRO A 119 13.32 -5.80 -15.61
C PRO A 119 14.10 -7.12 -15.71
N GLU A 120 15.41 -7.13 -15.41
CA GLU A 120 16.23 -8.36 -15.40
C GLU A 120 15.99 -9.20 -14.14
N ILE A 121 15.34 -8.63 -13.11
CA ILE A 121 14.93 -9.35 -11.90
C ILE A 121 13.79 -10.32 -12.24
N ALA A 122 14.14 -11.56 -12.58
CA ALA A 122 13.18 -12.62 -12.87
C ALA A 122 12.44 -13.10 -11.60
N GLU A 123 13.21 -13.52 -10.59
CA GLU A 123 12.67 -14.08 -9.35
C GLU A 123 13.48 -13.60 -8.15
N ILE A 124 12.80 -13.32 -7.04
CA ILE A 124 13.42 -13.01 -5.75
C ILE A 124 13.14 -14.21 -4.86
N VAL A 125 14.13 -15.07 -4.73
CA VAL A 125 14.06 -16.29 -3.90
C VAL A 125 14.76 -16.04 -2.57
N ALA A 126 14.15 -16.53 -1.49
CA ALA A 126 14.81 -16.57 -0.20
C ALA A 126 15.74 -17.80 -0.14
N GLU A 127 16.98 -17.59 0.26
CA GLU A 127 17.97 -18.65 0.47
C GLU A 127 18.17 -18.83 1.99
N PRO A 128 17.39 -19.71 2.65
CA PRO A 128 17.56 -19.95 4.08
C PRO A 128 18.89 -20.66 4.35
N VAL A 129 19.54 -20.29 5.45
CA VAL A 129 20.74 -20.95 5.95
C VAL A 129 20.35 -21.83 7.13
N TYR A 130 20.63 -23.13 7.03
CA TYR A 130 20.37 -24.12 8.07
C TYR A 130 21.65 -24.51 8.83
N GLU A 131 21.51 -25.14 10.00
CA GLU A 131 22.63 -25.53 10.86
C GLU A 131 23.62 -26.49 10.18
N ALA A 132 23.15 -27.33 9.27
CA ALA A 132 23.97 -28.30 8.53
C ALA A 132 24.49 -27.77 7.18
N ASP A 133 24.21 -26.52 6.82
CA ASP A 133 24.66 -25.94 5.56
C ASP A 133 26.17 -25.64 5.62
N ASP A 134 26.84 -25.86 4.49
CA ASP A 134 28.20 -25.39 4.27
C ASP A 134 28.13 -23.93 3.75
N PHE A 135 28.28 -22.98 4.68
CA PHE A 135 28.05 -21.56 4.46
C PHE A 135 29.27 -20.72 4.86
N GLU A 136 29.74 -19.89 3.92
CA GLU A 136 30.83 -18.93 4.13
C GLU A 136 30.42 -17.56 3.61
N PHE A 137 30.82 -16.51 4.33
CA PHE A 137 30.68 -15.14 3.87
C PHE A 137 31.89 -14.32 4.31
N GLU A 138 32.17 -13.26 3.55
CA GLU A 138 33.16 -12.26 3.89
C GLU A 138 32.52 -10.88 4.05
N ILE A 139 33.27 -9.91 4.60
CA ILE A 139 32.82 -8.53 4.70
C ILE A 139 33.61 -7.67 3.73
N VAL A 140 33.00 -7.29 2.61
CA VAL A 140 33.58 -6.39 1.61
C VAL A 140 32.98 -4.99 1.77
N LYS A 141 33.82 -4.01 2.11
CA LYS A 141 33.39 -2.60 2.32
C LYS A 141 32.20 -2.47 3.29
N GLY A 142 32.21 -3.26 4.36
CA GLY A 142 31.14 -3.27 5.38
C GLY A 142 29.86 -4.00 4.98
N LYS A 143 29.82 -4.66 3.81
CA LYS A 143 28.69 -5.51 3.39
C LYS A 143 29.08 -6.98 3.49
N LYS A 144 28.19 -7.80 4.06
CA LYS A 144 28.34 -9.26 4.01
C LYS A 144 28.15 -9.72 2.57
N VAL A 145 29.10 -10.48 2.04
CA VAL A 145 29.06 -11.10 0.72
C VAL A 145 29.16 -12.60 0.93
N VAL A 146 28.14 -13.35 0.51
CA VAL A 146 28.15 -14.81 0.57
C VAL A 146 29.15 -15.31 -0.47
N THR A 147 30.17 -16.03 -0.03
CA THR A 147 31.21 -16.62 -0.90
C THR A 147 30.91 -18.08 -1.21
N LYS A 148 30.12 -18.75 -0.33
CA LYS A 148 29.72 -20.15 -0.50
C LYS A 148 28.42 -20.41 0.26
N HIS A 149 27.46 -21.06 -0.40
CA HIS A 149 26.28 -21.62 0.25
C HIS A 149 25.93 -22.95 -0.43
N LYS A 150 26.10 -24.06 0.29
CA LYS A 150 25.65 -25.37 -0.12
C LYS A 150 24.69 -25.91 0.94
N GLN A 151 23.42 -26.01 0.57
CA GLN A 151 22.37 -26.60 1.39
C GLN A 151 22.52 -28.12 1.45
N THR A 152 22.30 -28.70 2.63
CA THR A 152 22.41 -30.14 2.90
C THR A 152 21.06 -30.77 3.19
#